data_AF-A0A377TEP6-F1
#
_entry.id   AF-A0A377TEP6-F1
#
_cell.length_a   1.000
_cell.length_b   1.000
_cell.length_c   1.000
_cell.angle_alpha   90.00
_cell.angle_beta   90.00
_cell.angle_gamma   90.00
#
_symmetry.space_group_name_H-M   'P 1'
#
loop_
_entity.id
_entity.type
_entity.pdbx_description
1 polymer ?
#
loop_
_entity_poly.entity_id
_entity_poly.type
_entity_poly.pdbx_seq_one_letter_code
_entity_poly.pdbx_strand_id
1 'polypeptide(L)'
;MNLAKTTTAGLPAPTQTLYLSGRSSEEKRQEILNYFQQTWALYERLFDCLDDERAYFNKAISLRHPLIFYFGHTATFYINKLMAAGLIKQRVDDEIEAMLAIGVDEMSWDDLDNSHYSWPSVAQLRDYRGKVHSLITQFIKEMPLELPLDWDSPAWVILMGIEHERIHLETSSVLIRQLPIEWVKPQAHWPVCPQSRTERNAVPANSLISQKGGEITLGKTDDTYGWDNEYGSFKAEVKPFKASKMLVSNAEFFEFIQAGGYQNNDWWDEEGQGWRDFAQAACPTFWVGDIASPDSLKLRLMAEEVTMPWDWPAEVNQLEAAAFCRWKADETGKSIQLPTEAEWYVLREQVEGDQPDWQQAPGNINLAWWASSCPVDQFPQGDFYDVVGNVWQWTTTPISGFSGFRVHPLYDDFSTPTFDGKHSIIKGGSWISTGNEALRSSRYAFRRHFFQHAGFRYVVSTHQEKQIVNPYETDTLVSQYLDFQYGKSYFGVDNYACALVAIAEKLCDKRQRALDIGCATGRASFELARSFEQVTGLDYSARFIDVALSLAAGEELRYLDSGGGRADGVLPRSPVGCGAECRTGGESAFLAGRRL
;
A
#
# COMPACT_ATOMS: atom_id res chain seq x y z
N MET A 1 -24.87 1.79 27.45
CA MET A 1 -24.60 0.45 28.02
C MET A 1 -23.16 0.45 28.51
N ASN A 2 -22.89 0.11 29.77
CA ASN A 2 -21.54 -0.02 30.28
C ASN A 2 -20.83 -1.15 29.52
N LEU A 3 -19.98 -0.81 28.55
CA LEU A 3 -19.00 -1.72 27.95
C LEU A 3 -17.98 -2.06 29.04
N ALA A 4 -18.33 -3.00 29.91
CA ALA A 4 -17.43 -3.57 30.88
C ALA A 4 -16.20 -4.11 30.14
N LYS A 5 -15.00 -3.82 30.68
CA LYS A 5 -13.70 -4.35 30.26
C LYS A 5 -13.80 -5.85 29.96
N THR A 6 -14.17 -6.19 28.74
CA THR A 6 -14.01 -7.53 28.21
C THR A 6 -12.62 -7.48 27.62
N THR A 7 -11.62 -7.73 28.47
CA THR A 7 -10.33 -8.19 27.93
C THR A 7 -10.67 -9.40 27.09
N THR A 8 -10.67 -9.24 25.77
CA THR A 8 -10.98 -10.32 24.85
C THR A 8 -9.92 -11.38 25.08
N ALA A 9 -10.35 -12.50 25.66
CA ALA A 9 -9.45 -13.53 26.14
C ALA A 9 -8.58 -14.01 24.97
N GLY A 10 -7.27 -13.78 25.03
CA GLY A 10 -6.31 -14.28 24.05
C GLY A 10 -5.52 -13.21 23.29
N LEU A 11 -6.05 -12.01 23.04
CA LEU A 11 -5.29 -10.96 22.34
C LEU A 11 -4.18 -10.40 23.24
N PRO A 12 -2.99 -10.09 22.69
CA PRO A 12 -2.03 -9.28 23.42
C PRO A 12 -2.61 -7.90 23.71
N ALA A 13 -2.10 -7.24 24.75
CA ALA A 13 -2.49 -5.86 25.01
C ALA A 13 -2.21 -5.00 23.75
N PRO A 14 -3.16 -4.15 23.33
CA PRO A 14 -2.95 -3.27 22.19
C PRO A 14 -1.70 -2.42 22.40
N THR A 15 -0.87 -2.33 21.35
CA THR A 15 0.31 -1.47 21.37
C THR A 15 -0.11 0.00 21.40
N GLN A 16 0.66 0.89 22.01
CA GLN A 16 0.46 2.34 21.92
C GLN A 16 1.53 2.92 21.01
N THR A 17 1.13 3.71 20.01
CA THR A 17 2.08 4.38 19.11
C THR A 17 2.90 5.36 19.92
N LEU A 18 4.22 5.34 19.69
CA LEU A 18 5.15 6.13 20.49
C LEU A 18 5.14 7.59 20.05
N TYR A 19 5.21 8.48 21.04
CA TYR A 19 5.63 9.85 20.81
C TYR A 19 7.13 9.90 20.44
N LEU A 20 7.52 10.82 19.56
CA LEU A 20 8.91 11.06 19.15
C LEU A 20 9.64 11.88 20.22
N SER A 21 8.93 12.71 21.00
CA SER A 21 9.47 13.34 22.19
C SER A 21 9.47 12.40 23.40
N GLY A 22 10.21 12.76 24.45
CA GLY A 22 10.31 11.97 25.67
C GLY A 22 11.08 12.70 26.78
N ARG A 23 11.19 12.06 27.95
CA ARG A 23 11.85 12.66 29.13
C ARG A 23 13.35 12.42 29.16
N SER A 24 13.79 11.25 28.70
CA SER A 24 15.21 10.90 28.61
C SER A 24 15.45 9.89 27.49
N SER A 25 16.66 9.91 26.94
CA SER A 25 17.09 8.96 25.91
C SER A 25 17.00 7.50 26.38
N GLU A 26 17.28 7.24 27.67
CA GLU A 26 17.23 5.89 28.22
C GLU A 26 15.79 5.34 28.30
N GLU A 27 14.85 6.17 28.80
CA GLU A 27 13.44 5.81 28.80
C GLU A 27 12.93 5.59 27.36
N LYS A 28 13.33 6.46 26.41
CA LYS A 28 12.92 6.31 25.01
C LYS A 28 13.45 5.03 24.37
N ARG A 29 14.71 4.64 24.62
CA ARG A 29 15.22 3.33 24.15
C ARG A 29 14.39 2.18 24.67
N GLN A 30 14.00 2.21 25.94
CA GLN A 30 13.17 1.17 26.53
C GLN A 30 11.75 1.14 25.93
N GLU A 31 11.16 2.30 25.66
CA GLU A 31 9.87 2.42 24.94
C GLU A 31 9.96 1.81 23.54
N ILE A 32 10.98 2.18 22.75
CA ILE A 32 11.22 1.63 21.40
C ILE A 32 11.45 0.13 21.47
N LEU A 33 12.24 -0.35 22.43
CA LEU A 33 12.52 -1.78 22.58
C LEU A 33 11.25 -2.57 22.89
N ASN A 34 10.40 -2.08 23.79
CA ASN A 34 9.13 -2.72 24.10
C ASN A 34 8.21 -2.75 22.88
N TYR A 35 8.16 -1.64 22.13
CA TYR A 35 7.36 -1.51 20.93
C TYR A 35 7.83 -2.46 19.81
N PHE A 36 9.15 -2.58 19.61
CA PHE A 36 9.78 -3.57 18.73
C PHE A 36 9.41 -4.99 19.12
N GLN A 37 9.63 -5.36 20.39
CA GLN A 37 9.38 -6.73 20.87
C GLN A 37 7.90 -7.13 20.77
N GLN A 38 6.98 -6.22 21.05
CA GLN A 38 5.54 -6.46 20.89
C GLN A 38 5.17 -6.65 19.42
N THR A 39 5.72 -5.83 18.52
CA THR A 39 5.50 -5.95 17.07
C THR A 39 6.01 -7.29 16.55
N TRP A 40 7.26 -7.62 16.87
CA TRP A 40 7.90 -8.85 16.43
C TRP A 40 7.13 -10.09 16.91
N ALA A 41 6.74 -10.13 18.19
CA ALA A 41 5.98 -11.23 18.76
C ALA A 41 4.57 -11.36 18.16
N LEU A 42 3.92 -10.23 17.86
CA LEU A 42 2.59 -10.22 17.21
C LEU A 42 2.69 -10.76 15.77
N TYR A 43 3.71 -10.35 15.02
CA TYR A 43 3.93 -10.81 13.66
C TYR A 43 4.24 -12.31 13.61
N GLU A 44 5.10 -12.83 14.49
CA GLU A 44 5.36 -14.28 14.59
C GLU A 44 4.06 -15.08 14.85
N ARG A 45 3.22 -14.60 15.77
CA ARG A 45 1.94 -15.25 16.13
C ARG A 45 0.91 -15.30 15.00
N LEU A 46 1.04 -14.46 13.97
CA LEU A 46 0.18 -14.51 12.80
C LEU A 46 0.39 -15.84 12.05
N PHE A 47 1.65 -16.28 11.94
CA PHE A 47 2.02 -17.51 11.23
C PHE A 47 1.67 -18.80 11.99
N ASP A 48 1.32 -18.72 13.27
CA ASP A 48 0.74 -19.85 14.01
C ASP A 48 -0.60 -20.29 13.43
N CYS A 49 -1.28 -19.43 12.65
CA CYS A 49 -2.52 -19.77 11.95
C CYS A 49 -2.31 -20.75 10.80
N LEU A 50 -1.07 -20.97 10.34
CA LEU A 50 -0.78 -21.92 9.27
C LEU A 50 -0.72 -23.35 9.82
N ASP A 51 -1.53 -24.25 9.25
CA ASP A 51 -1.61 -25.66 9.66
C ASP A 51 -0.91 -26.62 8.70
N ASP A 52 -0.60 -26.16 7.48
CA ASP A 52 0.09 -26.94 6.45
C ASP A 52 1.32 -26.18 5.95
N GLU A 53 2.45 -26.88 5.75
CA GLU A 53 3.68 -26.27 5.25
C GLU A 53 3.50 -25.65 3.84
N ARG A 54 2.58 -26.21 3.03
CA ARG A 54 2.23 -25.66 1.71
C ARG A 54 1.71 -24.22 1.80
N ALA A 55 1.09 -23.84 2.91
CA ALA A 55 0.62 -22.47 3.14
C ALA A 55 1.74 -21.42 3.03
N TYR A 56 2.98 -21.79 3.42
CA TYR A 56 4.11 -20.88 3.34
C TYR A 56 4.57 -20.65 1.90
N PHE A 57 4.53 -21.66 1.04
CA PHE A 57 5.20 -21.64 -0.26
C PHE A 57 4.26 -21.42 -1.44
N ASN A 58 2.94 -21.56 -1.25
CA ASN A 58 1.97 -21.28 -2.30
C ASN A 58 1.60 -19.80 -2.29
N LYS A 59 1.54 -19.22 -3.49
CA LYS A 59 0.99 -17.87 -3.68
C LYS A 59 -0.51 -17.92 -3.37
N ALA A 60 -0.96 -17.13 -2.39
CA ALA A 60 -2.39 -17.03 -2.07
C ALA A 60 -3.19 -16.41 -3.23
N ILE A 61 -2.57 -15.47 -3.93
CA ILE A 61 -3.01 -14.92 -5.21
C ILE A 61 -1.82 -14.73 -6.13
N SER A 62 -2.06 -14.74 -7.44
CA SER A 62 -1.00 -14.72 -8.46
C SER A 62 -0.14 -13.44 -8.45
N LEU A 63 -0.71 -12.32 -8.00
CA LEU A 63 -0.12 -10.98 -7.93
C LEU A 63 0.71 -10.71 -6.65
N ARG A 64 0.94 -11.73 -5.83
CA ARG A 64 1.67 -11.61 -4.56
C ARG A 64 2.68 -12.74 -4.42
N HIS A 65 3.74 -12.47 -3.67
CA HIS A 65 4.68 -13.51 -3.28
C HIS A 65 4.02 -14.50 -2.29
N PRO A 66 4.55 -15.71 -2.13
CA PRO A 66 4.06 -16.64 -1.11
C PRO A 66 4.40 -16.15 0.31
N LEU A 67 3.68 -16.65 1.33
CA LEU A 67 3.84 -16.21 2.73
C LEU A 67 5.27 -16.38 3.29
N ILE A 68 6.07 -17.30 2.75
CA ILE A 68 7.47 -17.48 3.12
C ILE A 68 8.31 -16.23 2.83
N PHE A 69 8.00 -15.49 1.77
CA PHE A 69 8.63 -14.20 1.46
C PHE A 69 8.31 -13.22 2.59
N TYR A 70 7.03 -12.99 2.87
CA TYR A 70 6.60 -12.03 3.90
C TYR A 70 7.15 -12.39 5.28
N PHE A 71 7.22 -13.68 5.61
CA PHE A 71 7.80 -14.14 6.87
C PHE A 71 9.26 -13.69 7.03
N GLY A 72 10.09 -13.80 5.98
CA GLY A 72 11.48 -13.35 6.05
C GLY A 72 11.71 -11.86 5.73
N HIS A 73 10.86 -11.27 4.90
CA HIS A 73 11.04 -9.96 4.31
C HIS A 73 11.14 -8.86 5.37
N THR A 74 10.28 -8.88 6.39
CA THR A 74 10.27 -7.83 7.43
C THR A 74 11.58 -7.79 8.21
N ALA A 75 12.18 -8.94 8.52
CA ALA A 75 13.49 -9.01 9.18
C ALA A 75 14.61 -8.49 8.25
N THR A 76 14.57 -8.85 6.97
CA THR A 76 15.49 -8.36 5.95
C THR A 76 15.41 -6.85 5.75
N PHE A 77 14.20 -6.29 5.85
CA PHE A 77 13.98 -4.85 5.77
C PHE A 77 14.78 -4.09 6.84
N TYR A 78 14.75 -4.53 8.10
CA TYR A 78 15.57 -3.91 9.16
C TYR A 78 17.05 -3.89 8.81
N ILE A 79 17.60 -5.02 8.35
CA ILE A 79 19.02 -5.12 8.00
C ILE A 79 19.35 -4.23 6.80
N ASN A 80 18.51 -4.22 5.77
CA ASN A 80 18.68 -3.36 4.60
C ASN A 80 18.71 -1.87 4.98
N LYS A 81 17.77 -1.41 5.83
CA LYS A 81 17.71 0.00 6.21
C LYS A 81 18.84 0.40 7.16
N LEU A 82 19.27 -0.48 8.08
CA LEU A 82 20.45 -0.24 8.90
C LEU A 82 21.75 -0.19 8.06
N MET A 83 21.88 -1.05 7.04
CA MET A 83 23.00 -1.01 6.10
C MET A 83 22.98 0.26 5.26
N ALA A 84 21.82 0.65 4.72
CA ALA A 84 21.66 1.88 3.92
C ALA A 84 21.99 3.14 4.72
N ALA A 85 21.61 3.18 6.01
CA ALA A 85 21.94 4.25 6.93
C ALA A 85 23.41 4.22 7.43
N GLY A 86 24.18 3.18 7.08
CA GLY A 86 25.54 3.00 7.59
C GLY A 86 25.64 2.74 9.10
N LEU A 87 24.53 2.33 9.73
CA LEU A 87 24.42 2.06 11.17
C LEU A 87 24.98 0.69 11.55
N ILE A 88 25.06 -0.23 10.58
CA ILE A 88 25.80 -1.50 10.69
C ILE A 88 26.71 -1.67 9.47
N LYS A 89 27.75 -2.50 9.62
CA LYS A 89 28.77 -2.72 8.58
C LYS A 89 28.69 -4.07 7.90
N GLN A 90 27.95 -5.01 8.50
CA GLN A 90 27.86 -6.39 8.05
C GLN A 90 26.40 -6.81 8.11
N ARG A 91 26.00 -7.55 7.09
CA ARG A 91 24.73 -8.25 6.99
C ARG A 91 24.72 -9.47 7.91
N VAL A 92 23.54 -9.95 8.25
CA VAL A 92 23.37 -11.17 9.07
C VAL A 92 23.50 -12.41 8.19
N ASP A 93 22.91 -12.39 7.00
CA ASP A 93 23.00 -13.44 6.00
C ASP A 93 22.79 -12.85 4.58
N ASP A 94 23.89 -12.66 3.84
CA ASP A 94 23.86 -12.00 2.52
C ASP A 94 22.94 -12.71 1.50
N GLU A 95 22.87 -14.04 1.55
CA GLU A 95 22.11 -14.83 0.58
C GLU A 95 20.60 -14.76 0.86
N ILE A 96 20.21 -14.93 2.12
CA ILE A 96 18.81 -14.80 2.55
C ILE A 96 18.32 -13.38 2.32
N GLU A 97 19.13 -12.38 2.68
CA GLU A 97 18.77 -10.97 2.55
C GLU A 97 18.62 -10.54 1.09
N ALA A 98 19.49 -11.01 0.18
CA ALA A 98 19.35 -10.74 -1.24
C ALA A 98 18.06 -11.36 -1.82
N MET A 99 17.70 -12.57 -1.40
CA MET A 99 16.48 -13.27 -1.86
C MET A 99 15.20 -12.60 -1.36
N LEU A 100 15.22 -12.06 -0.14
CA LEU A 100 14.03 -11.45 0.49
C LEU A 100 13.94 -9.94 0.28
N ALA A 101 14.93 -9.33 -0.38
CA ALA A 101 14.90 -7.94 -0.82
C ALA A 101 14.24 -7.75 -2.20
N ILE A 102 13.78 -8.83 -2.83
CA ILE A 102 13.07 -8.78 -4.11
C ILE A 102 11.77 -8.02 -3.91
N GLY A 103 11.55 -6.98 -4.72
CA GLY A 103 10.33 -6.17 -4.65
C GLY A 103 9.07 -6.99 -4.94
N VAL A 104 7.92 -6.48 -4.49
CA VAL A 104 6.61 -6.95 -4.93
C VAL A 104 6.16 -6.00 -6.03
N ASP A 105 6.05 -6.48 -7.26
CA ASP A 105 5.49 -5.67 -8.34
C ASP A 105 3.95 -5.67 -8.21
N GLU A 106 3.37 -4.55 -7.78
CA GLU A 106 1.93 -4.34 -7.66
C GLU A 106 1.34 -3.62 -8.88
N MET A 107 2.09 -3.51 -9.98
CA MET A 107 1.81 -2.51 -11.01
C MET A 107 0.83 -2.96 -12.09
N SER A 108 0.57 -4.26 -12.22
CA SER A 108 -0.44 -4.78 -13.15
C SER A 108 -1.16 -6.04 -12.64
N TRP A 109 -2.40 -6.26 -13.10
CA TRP A 109 -3.17 -7.48 -12.83
C TRP A 109 -2.76 -8.68 -13.71
N ASP A 110 -1.96 -8.45 -14.75
CA ASP A 110 -1.51 -9.46 -15.73
C ASP A 110 0.00 -9.71 -15.69
N ASP A 111 0.73 -8.98 -14.84
CA ASP A 111 2.14 -9.21 -14.63
C ASP A 111 2.33 -10.34 -13.63
N LEU A 112 2.21 -11.56 -14.17
CA LEU A 112 2.44 -12.79 -13.44
C LEU A 112 3.93 -13.09 -13.45
N ASP A 113 4.64 -12.62 -12.42
CA ASP A 113 5.99 -13.08 -12.16
C ASP A 113 5.96 -14.60 -11.87
N ASN A 114 6.35 -15.36 -12.89
CA ASN A 114 6.44 -16.82 -12.89
C ASN A 114 7.84 -17.32 -12.54
N SER A 115 8.73 -16.45 -12.07
CA SER A 115 10.06 -16.88 -11.65
C SER A 115 9.97 -17.82 -10.45
N HIS A 116 10.62 -18.97 -10.58
CA HIS A 116 10.73 -19.94 -9.51
C HIS A 116 11.86 -19.55 -8.57
N TYR A 117 11.52 -18.83 -7.51
CA TYR A 117 12.45 -18.52 -6.44
C TYR A 117 12.76 -19.75 -5.59
N SER A 118 14.05 -19.94 -5.28
CA SER A 118 14.50 -20.96 -4.32
C SER A 118 14.37 -20.41 -2.91
N TRP A 119 13.13 -20.32 -2.41
CA TRP A 119 12.84 -19.79 -1.08
C TRP A 119 13.57 -20.59 0.01
N PRO A 120 14.14 -19.92 1.03
CA PRO A 120 14.70 -20.62 2.18
C PRO A 120 13.62 -21.42 2.93
N SER A 121 14.02 -22.50 3.60
CA SER A 121 13.08 -23.27 4.44
C SER A 121 12.56 -22.43 5.62
N VAL A 122 11.38 -22.80 6.14
CA VAL A 122 10.80 -22.15 7.33
C VAL A 122 11.79 -22.18 8.51
N ALA A 123 12.53 -23.28 8.70
CA ALA A 123 13.53 -23.40 9.75
C ALA A 123 14.71 -22.43 9.57
N GLN A 124 15.23 -22.29 8.34
CA GLN A 124 16.28 -21.31 8.04
C GLN A 124 15.81 -19.88 8.30
N LEU A 125 14.59 -19.53 7.87
CA LEU A 125 14.05 -18.19 8.13
C LEU A 125 13.79 -17.92 9.60
N ARG A 126 13.33 -18.92 10.38
CA ARG A 126 13.19 -18.77 11.84
C ARG A 126 14.53 -18.49 12.51
N ASP A 127 15.59 -19.22 12.14
CA ASP A 127 16.94 -19.00 12.65
C ASP A 127 17.47 -17.60 12.27
N TYR A 128 17.33 -17.22 11.00
CA TYR A 128 17.69 -15.89 10.50
C TYR A 128 16.95 -14.77 11.22
N ARG A 129 15.62 -14.86 11.33
CA ARG A 129 14.77 -13.93 12.09
C ARG A 129 15.24 -13.84 13.54
N GLY A 130 15.56 -14.95 14.20
CA GLY A 130 16.11 -14.96 15.55
C GLY A 130 17.41 -14.16 15.70
N LYS A 131 18.34 -14.31 14.74
CA LYS A 131 19.60 -13.55 14.70
C LYS A 131 19.35 -12.05 14.48
N VAL A 132 18.46 -11.70 13.55
CA VAL A 132 18.07 -10.30 13.31
C VAL A 132 17.44 -9.70 14.57
N HIS A 133 16.50 -10.39 15.20
CA HIS A 133 15.87 -9.94 16.44
C HIS A 133 16.90 -9.63 17.55
N SER A 134 17.90 -10.50 17.73
CA SER A 134 18.99 -10.27 18.69
C SER A 134 19.83 -9.04 18.31
N LEU A 135 20.19 -8.87 17.04
CA LEU A 135 20.93 -7.71 16.56
C LEU A 135 20.15 -6.41 16.78
N ILE A 136 18.88 -6.36 16.38
CA ILE A 136 18.04 -5.16 16.54
C ILE A 136 17.83 -4.83 18.01
N THR A 137 17.59 -5.85 18.85
CA THR A 137 17.49 -5.68 20.31
C THR A 137 18.75 -5.05 20.89
N GLN A 138 19.93 -5.51 20.47
CA GLN A 138 21.21 -4.95 20.93
C GLN A 138 21.39 -3.52 20.40
N PHE A 139 21.12 -3.29 19.13
CA PHE A 139 21.24 -1.97 18.50
C PHE A 139 20.37 -0.93 19.22
N ILE A 140 19.10 -1.23 19.50
CA ILE A 140 18.19 -0.31 20.21
C ILE A 140 18.74 0.07 21.59
N LYS A 141 19.36 -0.87 22.31
CA LYS A 141 19.94 -0.62 23.65
C LYS A 141 21.18 0.28 23.61
N GLU A 142 21.94 0.22 22.52
CA GLU A 142 23.26 0.86 22.43
C GLU A 142 23.27 2.13 21.57
N MET A 143 22.28 2.31 20.68
CA MET A 143 22.27 3.41 19.72
C MET A 143 22.35 4.79 20.40
N PRO A 144 23.13 5.75 19.87
CA PRO A 144 23.06 7.13 20.32
C PRO A 144 21.65 7.65 20.05
N LEU A 145 21.11 8.41 21.00
CA LEU A 145 19.72 8.87 20.92
C LEU A 145 19.60 10.26 21.53
N GLU A 146 19.19 11.22 20.71
CA GLU A 146 18.84 12.58 21.11
C GLU A 146 17.35 12.78 20.86
N LEU A 147 16.69 13.60 21.71
CA LEU A 147 15.25 13.85 21.65
C LEU A 147 14.96 15.31 21.28
N PRO A 148 13.86 15.59 20.56
CA PRO A 148 12.92 14.62 19.97
C PRO A 148 13.52 13.84 18.79
N LEU A 149 12.94 12.70 18.45
CA LEU A 149 13.36 11.91 17.29
C LEU A 149 12.94 12.59 15.99
N ASP A 150 13.85 12.61 15.01
CA ASP A 150 13.61 13.09 13.65
C ASP A 150 14.21 12.11 12.62
N TRP A 151 14.15 12.46 11.32
CA TRP A 151 14.61 11.61 10.22
C TRP A 151 16.12 11.28 10.28
N ASP A 152 16.91 12.13 10.92
CA ASP A 152 18.36 11.93 11.06
C ASP A 152 18.70 11.05 12.27
N SER A 153 17.72 10.74 13.12
CA SER A 153 17.89 9.87 14.29
C SER A 153 18.06 8.40 13.88
N PRO A 154 19.04 7.67 14.47
CA PRO A 154 19.15 6.22 14.28
C PRO A 154 17.88 5.45 14.68
N ALA A 155 17.12 5.97 15.64
CA ALA A 155 15.85 5.38 16.05
C ALA A 155 14.78 5.47 14.96
N TRP A 156 14.87 6.43 14.03
CA TRP A 156 13.93 6.55 12.92
C TRP A 156 13.96 5.31 12.03
N VAL A 157 15.15 4.76 11.79
CA VAL A 157 15.34 3.52 11.02
C VAL A 157 14.67 2.33 11.72
N ILE A 158 14.72 2.28 13.05
CA ILE A 158 14.07 1.24 13.83
C ILE A 158 12.54 1.40 13.81
N LEU A 159 12.04 2.61 14.03
CA LEU A 159 10.60 2.90 13.94
C LEU A 159 10.06 2.58 12.55
N MET A 160 10.80 2.94 11.50
CA MET A 160 10.49 2.57 10.12
C MET A 160 10.36 1.06 9.94
N GLY A 161 11.31 0.27 10.46
CA GLY A 161 11.22 -1.19 10.41
C GLY A 161 10.04 -1.75 11.21
N ILE A 162 9.70 -1.14 12.35
CA ILE A 162 8.54 -1.54 13.16
C ILE A 162 7.24 -1.28 12.41
N GLU A 163 7.03 -0.07 11.91
CA GLU A 163 5.81 0.28 11.17
C GLU A 163 5.71 -0.50 9.86
N HIS A 164 6.84 -0.78 9.19
CA HIS A 164 6.87 -1.64 8.01
C HIS A 164 6.44 -3.08 8.33
N GLU A 165 6.89 -3.65 9.44
CA GLU A 165 6.43 -4.98 9.87
C GLU A 165 4.93 -5.00 10.21
N ARG A 166 4.36 -3.87 10.66
CA ARG A 166 2.91 -3.73 10.90
C ARG A 166 2.10 -3.68 9.60
N ILE A 167 2.58 -2.99 8.57
CA ILE A 167 1.98 -3.07 7.21
C ILE A 167 1.93 -4.53 6.74
N HIS A 168 3.01 -5.28 6.97
CA HIS A 168 3.07 -6.68 6.59
C HIS A 168 2.27 -7.60 7.51
N LEU A 169 1.99 -7.23 8.75
CA LEU A 169 1.03 -7.92 9.62
C LEU A 169 -0.35 -7.90 8.97
N GLU A 170 -0.83 -6.71 8.57
CA GLU A 170 -2.12 -6.57 7.92
C GLU A 170 -2.13 -7.27 6.55
N THR A 171 -1.13 -7.01 5.70
CA THR A 171 -1.02 -7.63 4.37
C THR A 171 -1.01 -9.17 4.46
N SER A 172 -0.19 -9.75 5.34
CA SER A 172 -0.09 -11.20 5.49
C SER A 172 -1.40 -11.81 6.01
N SER A 173 -2.16 -11.10 6.84
CA SER A 173 -3.45 -11.59 7.33
C SER A 173 -4.50 -11.71 6.21
N VAL A 174 -4.47 -10.82 5.22
CA VAL A 174 -5.31 -10.91 4.02
C VAL A 174 -4.89 -12.10 3.15
N LEU A 175 -3.58 -12.32 2.98
CA LEU A 175 -3.07 -13.47 2.21
C LEU A 175 -3.40 -14.80 2.88
N ILE A 176 -3.30 -14.88 4.22
CA ILE A 176 -3.73 -16.06 4.99
C ILE A 176 -5.22 -16.33 4.77
N ARG A 177 -6.05 -15.29 4.76
CA ARG A 177 -7.50 -15.40 4.46
C ARG A 177 -7.78 -15.95 3.06
N GLN A 178 -6.93 -15.63 2.09
CA GLN A 178 -7.02 -16.08 0.69
C GLN A 178 -6.49 -17.51 0.45
N LEU A 179 -5.77 -18.10 1.40
CA LEU A 179 -5.37 -19.50 1.32
C LEU A 179 -6.59 -20.44 1.43
N PRO A 180 -6.46 -21.68 0.92
CA PRO A 180 -7.41 -22.76 1.20
C PRO A 180 -7.67 -22.90 2.70
N ILE A 181 -8.95 -23.03 3.07
CA ILE A 181 -9.39 -23.13 4.48
C ILE A 181 -8.70 -24.29 5.21
N GLU A 182 -8.46 -25.40 4.54
CA GLU A 182 -7.81 -26.58 5.11
C GLU A 182 -6.32 -26.40 5.43
N TRP A 183 -5.70 -25.28 5.00
CA TRP A 183 -4.29 -24.98 5.29
C TRP A 183 -4.10 -24.01 6.45
N VAL A 184 -5.20 -23.54 7.03
CA VAL A 184 -5.20 -22.58 8.14
C VAL A 184 -6.03 -23.10 9.30
N LYS A 185 -5.73 -22.64 10.51
CA LYS A 185 -6.45 -23.01 11.73
C LYS A 185 -6.69 -21.80 12.65
N PRO A 186 -7.86 -21.73 13.31
CA PRO A 186 -8.10 -20.72 14.34
C PRO A 186 -7.11 -20.84 15.49
N GLN A 187 -6.80 -19.69 16.09
CA GLN A 187 -5.93 -19.60 17.25
C GLN A 187 -6.63 -18.79 18.34
N ALA A 188 -6.47 -19.22 19.60
CA ALA A 188 -7.08 -18.53 20.73
C ALA A 188 -6.64 -17.06 20.85
N HIS A 189 -5.43 -16.73 20.39
CA HIS A 189 -4.90 -15.37 20.36
C HIS A 189 -5.35 -14.52 19.17
N TRP A 190 -6.26 -15.02 18.35
CA TRP A 190 -6.95 -14.29 17.27
C TRP A 190 -8.48 -14.46 17.40
N PRO A 191 -9.12 -13.92 18.46
CA PRO A 191 -10.52 -14.15 18.76
C PRO A 191 -11.44 -13.38 17.79
N VAL A 192 -12.36 -14.11 17.18
CA VAL A 192 -13.42 -13.56 16.33
C VAL A 192 -14.52 -12.90 17.17
N CYS A 193 -15.13 -11.83 16.65
CA CYS A 193 -16.28 -11.21 17.27
C CYS A 193 -17.44 -12.21 17.36
N PRO A 194 -17.97 -12.52 18.56
CA PRO A 194 -19.07 -13.49 18.69
C PRO A 194 -20.43 -12.90 18.32
N GLN A 195 -20.51 -11.58 18.10
CA GLN A 195 -21.76 -10.88 17.84
C GLN A 195 -21.99 -10.79 16.34
N SER A 196 -23.09 -11.35 15.87
CA SER A 196 -23.56 -11.19 14.51
C SER A 196 -25.07 -11.40 14.44
N ARG A 197 -25.72 -10.75 13.48
CA ARG A 197 -27.10 -11.02 13.10
C ARG A 197 -27.07 -11.89 11.85
N THR A 198 -27.60 -13.11 11.97
CA THR A 198 -27.67 -14.09 10.87
C THR A 198 -28.99 -13.99 10.08
N GLU A 199 -29.90 -13.13 10.50
CA GLU A 199 -31.14 -12.80 9.77
C GLU A 199 -31.04 -11.41 9.14
N ARG A 200 -31.20 -11.31 7.81
CA ARG A 200 -31.06 -10.03 7.05
C ARG A 200 -32.01 -8.93 7.52
N ASN A 201 -33.24 -9.27 7.90
CA ASN A 201 -34.26 -8.34 8.38
C ASN A 201 -33.96 -7.76 9.78
N ALA A 202 -33.03 -8.36 10.53
CA ALA A 202 -32.59 -7.86 11.83
C ALA A 202 -31.49 -6.79 11.70
N VAL A 203 -30.88 -6.65 10.52
CA VAL A 203 -29.81 -5.68 10.26
C VAL A 203 -30.39 -4.26 10.24
N PRO A 204 -29.80 -3.30 10.98
CA PRO A 204 -30.32 -1.94 11.01
C PRO A 204 -30.17 -1.25 9.66
N ALA A 205 -31.22 -0.52 9.24
CA ALA A 205 -31.18 0.27 8.03
C ALA A 205 -30.16 1.42 8.13
N ASN A 206 -29.35 1.60 7.09
CA ASN A 206 -28.35 2.65 7.04
C ASN A 206 -28.99 4.00 6.68
N SER A 207 -28.89 4.96 7.59
CA SER A 207 -29.46 6.31 7.41
C SER A 207 -28.39 7.32 6.99
N LEU A 208 -28.80 8.45 6.42
CA LEU A 208 -27.87 9.52 6.00
C LEU A 208 -27.84 10.65 7.03
N ILE A 209 -26.65 10.99 7.51
CA ILE A 209 -26.40 12.10 8.44
C ILE A 209 -25.85 13.31 7.67
N SER A 210 -26.41 14.49 7.92
CA SER A 210 -26.00 15.71 7.21
C SER A 210 -24.73 16.30 7.81
N GLN A 211 -23.79 16.64 6.94
CA GLN A 211 -22.52 17.25 7.29
C GLN A 211 -22.46 18.66 6.70
N LYS A 212 -22.01 19.62 7.51
CA LYS A 212 -21.88 21.01 7.07
C LYS A 212 -20.75 21.20 6.06
N GLY A 213 -19.81 20.27 5.98
CA GLY A 213 -18.52 20.50 5.31
C GLY A 213 -17.68 21.50 6.09
N GLY A 214 -16.74 22.15 5.42
CA GLY A 214 -15.83 23.14 5.99
C GLY A 214 -14.45 23.10 5.35
N GLU A 215 -13.55 23.94 5.85
CA GLU A 215 -12.13 23.89 5.47
C GLU A 215 -11.45 22.72 6.19
N ILE A 216 -10.79 21.86 5.41
CA ILE A 216 -9.94 20.78 5.91
C ILE A 216 -8.49 21.12 5.58
N THR A 217 -7.62 21.03 6.59
CA THR A 217 -6.16 21.13 6.42
C THR A 217 -5.53 19.79 6.79
N LEU A 218 -4.81 19.21 5.83
CA LEU A 218 -4.06 17.96 5.99
C LEU A 218 -2.55 18.22 5.90
N GLY A 219 -1.80 17.26 6.43
CA GLY A 219 -0.37 17.37 6.64
C GLY A 219 -0.04 17.03 8.08
N LYS A 220 0.81 16.03 8.30
CA LYS A 220 1.19 15.56 9.63
C LYS A 220 1.91 16.65 10.40
N THR A 221 1.44 16.92 11.61
CA THR A 221 2.04 17.88 12.56
C THR A 221 2.14 17.32 13.98
N ASP A 222 1.63 16.11 14.20
CA ASP A 222 1.67 15.44 15.50
C ASP A 222 3.06 14.82 15.76
N ASP A 223 3.34 14.55 17.04
CA ASP A 223 4.63 14.08 17.53
C ASP A 223 4.76 12.54 17.48
N THR A 224 4.22 11.88 16.46
CA THR A 224 4.39 10.43 16.25
C THR A 224 5.13 10.14 14.94
N TYR A 225 5.55 8.89 14.73
CA TYR A 225 6.12 8.46 13.45
C TYR A 225 5.10 8.67 12.31
N GLY A 226 5.58 9.03 11.12
CA GLY A 226 4.77 9.14 9.91
C GLY A 226 5.58 8.77 8.67
N TRP A 227 4.89 8.24 7.67
CA TRP A 227 5.48 8.05 6.34
C TRP A 227 5.64 9.39 5.61
N ASP A 228 6.53 9.43 4.62
CA ASP A 228 6.86 10.65 3.89
C ASP A 228 5.62 11.30 3.23
N ASN A 229 4.68 10.50 2.71
CA ASN A 229 3.43 10.96 2.08
C ASN A 229 2.45 11.66 3.03
N GLU A 230 2.65 11.56 4.35
CA GLU A 230 1.81 12.20 5.37
C GLU A 230 2.25 13.65 5.60
N TYR A 231 3.50 14.00 5.29
CA TYR A 231 4.06 15.33 5.48
C TYR A 231 3.77 16.28 4.31
N GLY A 232 3.93 17.57 4.57
CA GLY A 232 3.57 18.66 3.66
C GLY A 232 2.29 19.33 4.11
N SER A 233 1.62 20.03 3.21
CA SER A 233 0.35 20.69 3.49
C SER A 233 -0.62 20.56 2.32
N PHE A 234 -1.87 20.27 2.64
CA PHE A 234 -2.98 20.28 1.72
C PHE A 234 -4.18 20.97 2.36
N LYS A 235 -4.92 21.73 1.55
CA LYS A 235 -6.14 22.42 1.98
C LYS A 235 -7.26 22.15 1.00
N ALA A 236 -8.43 21.81 1.52
CA ALA A 236 -9.64 21.61 0.73
C ALA A 236 -10.84 22.30 1.36
N GLU A 237 -11.67 22.90 0.52
CA GLU A 237 -13.00 23.38 0.89
C GLU A 237 -14.02 22.26 0.63
N VAL A 238 -14.56 21.66 1.69
CA VAL A 238 -15.58 20.62 1.59
C VAL A 238 -16.96 21.26 1.66
N LYS A 239 -17.77 21.07 0.62
CA LYS A 239 -19.17 21.56 0.59
C LYS A 239 -20.05 20.71 1.52
N PRO A 240 -21.24 21.21 1.93
CA PRO A 240 -22.20 20.38 2.64
C PRO A 240 -22.56 19.11 1.87
N PHE A 241 -22.59 17.98 2.57
CA PHE A 241 -22.90 16.65 2.03
C PHE A 241 -23.67 15.82 3.05
N LYS A 242 -24.05 14.60 2.69
CA LYS A 242 -24.54 13.61 3.67
C LYS A 242 -23.68 12.37 3.62
N ALA A 243 -23.41 11.75 4.77
CA ALA A 243 -22.71 10.47 4.84
C ALA A 243 -23.64 9.41 5.41
N SER A 244 -23.51 8.15 4.96
CA SER A 244 -24.20 7.04 5.61
C SER A 244 -23.75 6.95 7.07
N LYS A 245 -24.66 6.59 7.98
CA LYS A 245 -24.42 6.56 9.42
C LYS A 245 -23.45 5.44 9.80
N MET A 246 -23.64 4.29 9.17
CA MET A 246 -22.84 3.08 9.34
C MET A 246 -22.08 2.80 8.04
N LEU A 247 -21.06 1.95 8.13
CA LEU A 247 -20.47 1.33 6.93
C LEU A 247 -21.51 0.48 6.21
N VAL A 248 -21.30 0.22 4.93
CA VAL A 248 -22.18 -0.69 4.17
C VAL A 248 -22.04 -2.09 4.74
N SER A 249 -23.15 -2.67 5.20
CA SER A 249 -23.18 -4.01 5.75
C SER A 249 -23.25 -5.09 4.65
N ASN A 250 -22.95 -6.34 5.00
CA ASN A 250 -23.17 -7.49 4.10
C ASN A 250 -24.62 -7.56 3.62
N ALA A 251 -25.62 -7.26 4.46
CA ALA A 251 -27.02 -7.22 4.03
C ALA A 251 -27.30 -6.12 3.02
N GLU A 252 -26.78 -4.92 3.27
CA GLU A 252 -26.95 -3.78 2.36
C GLU A 252 -26.24 -4.04 1.03
N PHE A 253 -25.05 -4.64 1.04
CA PHE A 253 -24.35 -5.04 -0.19
C PHE A 253 -25.06 -6.18 -0.93
N PHE A 254 -25.75 -7.08 -0.22
CA PHE A 254 -26.54 -8.13 -0.86
C PHE A 254 -27.66 -7.57 -1.74
N GLU A 255 -28.26 -6.42 -1.37
CA GLU A 255 -29.28 -5.77 -2.19
C GLU A 255 -28.74 -5.41 -3.58
N PHE A 256 -27.48 -4.93 -3.66
CA PHE A 256 -26.80 -4.67 -4.93
C PHE A 256 -26.61 -5.95 -5.75
N ILE A 257 -26.22 -7.05 -5.10
CA ILE A 257 -26.09 -8.35 -5.77
C ILE A 257 -27.44 -8.81 -6.31
N GLN A 258 -28.51 -8.71 -5.52
CA GLN A 258 -29.87 -9.09 -5.92
C GLN A 258 -30.41 -8.26 -7.08
N ALA A 259 -29.99 -6.99 -7.19
CA ALA A 259 -30.32 -6.11 -8.30
C ALA A 259 -29.53 -6.42 -9.60
N GLY A 260 -28.73 -7.49 -9.61
CA GLY A 260 -27.89 -7.85 -10.76
C GLY A 260 -26.58 -7.06 -10.80
N GLY A 261 -26.07 -6.62 -9.65
CA GLY A 261 -24.88 -5.76 -9.53
C GLY A 261 -23.65 -6.22 -10.30
N TYR A 262 -23.38 -7.53 -10.29
CA TYR A 262 -22.24 -8.11 -11.01
C TYR A 262 -22.55 -8.46 -12.47
N GLN A 263 -23.83 -8.41 -12.89
CA GLN A 263 -24.26 -8.73 -14.24
C GLN A 263 -24.54 -7.48 -15.08
N ASN A 264 -24.80 -6.34 -14.43
CA ASN A 264 -25.11 -5.08 -15.11
C ASN A 264 -23.84 -4.24 -15.33
N ASN A 265 -23.47 -4.00 -16.59
CA ASN A 265 -22.28 -3.19 -16.92
C ASN A 265 -22.45 -1.70 -16.67
N ASP A 266 -23.68 -1.19 -16.58
CA ASP A 266 -23.95 0.24 -16.46
C ASP A 266 -23.42 0.85 -15.15
N TRP A 267 -23.17 0.01 -14.14
CA TRP A 267 -22.64 0.43 -12.84
C TRP A 267 -21.12 0.26 -12.71
N TRP A 268 -20.44 -0.28 -13.71
CA TRP A 268 -18.99 -0.49 -13.70
C TRP A 268 -18.33 0.47 -14.68
N ASP A 269 -17.24 1.11 -14.27
CA ASP A 269 -16.36 1.82 -15.20
C ASP A 269 -15.46 0.83 -15.94
N GLU A 270 -14.64 1.33 -16.87
CA GLU A 270 -13.77 0.49 -17.69
C GLU A 270 -12.80 -0.36 -16.84
N GLU A 271 -12.17 0.22 -15.82
CA GLU A 271 -11.28 -0.49 -14.89
C GLU A 271 -12.04 -1.58 -14.12
N GLY A 272 -13.22 -1.25 -13.59
CA GLY A 272 -14.10 -2.17 -12.88
C GLY A 272 -14.60 -3.32 -13.75
N GLN A 273 -15.03 -3.04 -14.98
CA GLN A 273 -15.43 -4.07 -15.94
C GLN A 273 -14.25 -4.98 -16.27
N GLY A 274 -13.08 -4.41 -16.56
CA GLY A 274 -11.87 -5.17 -16.85
C GLY A 274 -11.48 -6.12 -15.71
N TRP A 275 -11.49 -5.63 -14.46
CA TRP A 275 -11.24 -6.48 -13.29
C TRP A 275 -12.30 -7.57 -13.12
N ARG A 276 -13.58 -7.22 -13.18
CA ARG A 276 -14.69 -8.17 -12.95
C ARG A 276 -14.67 -9.29 -13.99
N ASP A 277 -14.40 -8.95 -15.25
CA ASP A 277 -14.29 -9.90 -16.35
C ASP A 277 -13.01 -10.74 -16.22
N PHE A 278 -11.88 -10.19 -15.75
CA PHE A 278 -10.68 -10.97 -15.46
C PHE A 278 -10.88 -11.95 -14.30
N ALA A 279 -11.41 -11.45 -13.17
CA ALA A 279 -11.62 -12.21 -11.96
C ALA A 279 -12.82 -13.17 -12.04
N GLN A 280 -13.68 -13.01 -13.06
CA GLN A 280 -14.96 -13.72 -13.19
C GLN A 280 -15.82 -13.56 -11.92
N ALA A 281 -15.80 -12.37 -11.33
CA ALA A 281 -16.42 -12.12 -10.03
C ALA A 281 -17.95 -12.08 -10.14
N ALA A 282 -18.63 -12.82 -9.25
CA ALA A 282 -20.10 -12.85 -9.15
C ALA A 282 -20.63 -12.38 -7.79
N CYS A 283 -19.75 -12.27 -6.78
CA CYS A 283 -19.99 -11.77 -5.43
C CYS A 283 -18.64 -11.39 -4.80
N PRO A 284 -18.63 -10.76 -3.61
CA PRO A 284 -17.39 -10.44 -2.90
C PRO A 284 -16.53 -11.68 -2.65
N THR A 285 -15.21 -11.54 -2.82
CA THR A 285 -14.22 -12.64 -2.79
C THR A 285 -14.31 -13.57 -1.58
N PHE A 286 -14.68 -13.03 -0.42
CA PHE A 286 -14.71 -13.80 0.84
C PHE A 286 -16.08 -14.37 1.20
N TRP A 287 -17.08 -14.23 0.32
CA TRP A 287 -18.36 -14.89 0.48
C TRP A 287 -18.28 -16.31 -0.05
N VAL A 288 -18.66 -17.29 0.77
CA VAL A 288 -18.56 -18.71 0.44
C VAL A 288 -19.95 -19.33 0.36
N GLY A 289 -20.21 -20.08 -0.72
CA GLY A 289 -21.47 -20.77 -0.95
C GLY A 289 -22.17 -20.30 -2.23
N ASP A 290 -23.44 -20.67 -2.37
CA ASP A 290 -24.27 -20.31 -3.52
C ASP A 290 -25.09 -19.04 -3.20
N ILE A 291 -24.87 -17.99 -3.99
CA ILE A 291 -25.55 -16.70 -3.86
C ILE A 291 -27.07 -16.81 -4.08
N ALA A 292 -27.53 -17.81 -4.85
CA ALA A 292 -28.95 -18.11 -5.03
C ALA A 292 -29.59 -18.74 -3.78
N SER A 293 -28.77 -19.21 -2.84
CA SER A 293 -29.17 -19.83 -1.58
C SER A 293 -28.64 -19.02 -0.38
N PRO A 294 -29.10 -17.76 -0.20
CA PRO A 294 -28.42 -16.79 0.67
C PRO A 294 -28.37 -17.20 2.14
N ASP A 295 -29.31 -18.02 2.61
CA ASP A 295 -29.34 -18.48 4.01
C ASP A 295 -28.28 -19.57 4.30
N SER A 296 -27.63 -20.09 3.25
CA SER A 296 -26.50 -21.03 3.35
C SER A 296 -25.13 -20.36 3.19
N LEU A 297 -25.10 -19.06 2.89
CA LEU A 297 -23.86 -18.33 2.71
C LEU A 297 -23.07 -18.27 4.01
N LYS A 298 -21.76 -18.24 3.83
CA LYS A 298 -20.77 -18.05 4.88
C LYS A 298 -19.85 -16.90 4.53
N LEU A 299 -19.20 -16.36 5.55
CA LEU A 299 -18.09 -15.42 5.38
C LEU A 299 -16.78 -16.13 5.74
N ARG A 300 -15.82 -16.10 4.80
CA ARG A 300 -14.43 -16.50 5.03
C ARG A 300 -13.76 -15.43 5.90
N LEU A 301 -13.37 -15.79 7.10
CA LEU A 301 -12.47 -15.02 7.97
C LEU A 301 -11.02 -15.49 7.78
N MET A 302 -10.07 -14.87 8.49
CA MET A 302 -8.64 -15.19 8.36
C MET A 302 -8.36 -16.69 8.48
N ALA A 303 -8.98 -17.37 9.45
CA ALA A 303 -8.67 -18.77 9.77
C ALA A 303 -9.89 -19.70 9.83
N GLU A 304 -11.10 -19.20 9.61
CA GLU A 304 -12.33 -20.00 9.66
C GLU A 304 -13.41 -19.47 8.71
N GLU A 305 -14.47 -20.26 8.51
CA GLU A 305 -15.70 -19.83 7.86
C GLU A 305 -16.81 -19.76 8.90
N VAL A 306 -17.51 -18.63 8.96
CA VAL A 306 -18.65 -18.43 9.87
C VAL A 306 -19.94 -18.28 9.08
N THR A 307 -21.07 -18.61 9.69
CA THR A 307 -22.39 -18.28 9.14
C THR A 307 -22.43 -16.79 8.78
N MET A 308 -22.98 -16.43 7.61
CA MET A 308 -22.95 -15.06 7.10
C MET A 308 -23.41 -14.04 8.15
N PRO A 309 -22.50 -13.16 8.62
CA PRO A 309 -22.84 -12.10 9.56
C PRO A 309 -23.35 -10.89 8.78
N TRP A 310 -24.67 -10.82 8.62
CA TRP A 310 -25.31 -9.86 7.72
C TRP A 310 -25.16 -8.40 8.15
N ASP A 311 -24.90 -8.16 9.44
CA ASP A 311 -24.68 -6.84 10.03
C ASP A 311 -23.21 -6.43 10.15
N TRP A 312 -22.27 -7.25 9.70
CA TRP A 312 -20.86 -6.87 9.59
C TRP A 312 -20.63 -6.05 8.32
N PRO A 313 -19.56 -5.23 8.25
CA PRO A 313 -19.24 -4.48 7.05
C PRO A 313 -18.99 -5.43 5.87
N ALA A 314 -19.44 -5.03 4.68
CA ALA A 314 -19.07 -5.69 3.44
C ALA A 314 -17.60 -5.37 3.13
N GLU A 315 -16.79 -6.41 3.00
CA GLU A 315 -15.37 -6.32 2.66
C GLU A 315 -15.20 -6.57 1.17
N VAL A 316 -14.85 -5.51 0.43
CA VAL A 316 -14.85 -5.46 -1.04
C VAL A 316 -13.68 -4.61 -1.54
N ASN A 317 -13.29 -4.79 -2.79
CA ASN A 317 -12.34 -3.88 -3.40
C ASN A 317 -13.00 -2.53 -3.76
N GLN A 318 -12.20 -1.55 -4.17
CA GLN A 318 -12.72 -0.21 -4.45
C GLN A 318 -13.66 -0.19 -5.66
N LEU A 319 -13.40 -1.02 -6.66
CA LEU A 319 -14.18 -1.09 -7.91
C LEU A 319 -15.61 -1.58 -7.63
N GLU A 320 -15.74 -2.61 -6.79
CA GLU A 320 -17.01 -3.12 -6.27
C GLU A 320 -17.74 -2.05 -5.44
N ALA A 321 -17.04 -1.36 -4.55
CA ALA A 321 -17.60 -0.29 -3.72
C ALA A 321 -18.12 0.89 -4.56
N ALA A 322 -17.38 1.26 -5.60
CA ALA A 322 -17.78 2.30 -6.56
C ALA A 322 -18.99 1.86 -7.38
N ALA A 323 -19.03 0.60 -7.84
CA ALA A 323 -20.17 0.05 -8.58
C ALA A 323 -21.45 0.01 -7.74
N PHE A 324 -21.33 -0.40 -6.48
CA PHE A 324 -22.44 -0.29 -5.51
C PHE A 324 -22.95 1.14 -5.39
N CYS A 325 -22.05 2.14 -5.30
CA CYS A 325 -22.47 3.54 -5.19
C CYS A 325 -23.23 4.01 -6.44
N ARG A 326 -22.78 3.61 -7.63
CA ARG A 326 -23.47 3.92 -8.90
C ARG A 326 -24.85 3.27 -8.98
N TRP A 327 -24.97 2.00 -8.59
CA TRP A 327 -26.27 1.33 -8.45
C TRP A 327 -27.20 2.07 -7.51
N LYS A 328 -26.71 2.38 -6.30
CA LYS A 328 -27.53 3.05 -5.29
C LYS A 328 -27.92 4.47 -5.74
N ALA A 329 -27.06 5.14 -6.50
CA ALA A 329 -27.37 6.43 -7.11
C ALA A 329 -28.53 6.32 -8.11
N ASP A 330 -28.52 5.31 -8.97
CA ASP A 330 -29.57 5.00 -9.94
C ASP A 330 -30.90 4.69 -9.24
N GLU A 331 -30.90 3.77 -8.28
CA GLU A 331 -32.09 3.37 -7.52
C GLU A 331 -32.73 4.53 -6.74
N THR A 332 -31.91 5.44 -6.21
CA THR A 332 -32.40 6.50 -5.32
C THR A 332 -32.56 7.86 -5.99
N GLY A 333 -32.03 8.04 -7.21
CA GLY A 333 -31.92 9.32 -7.90
C GLY A 333 -31.02 10.36 -7.19
N LYS A 334 -30.17 9.93 -6.25
CA LYS A 334 -29.25 10.80 -5.49
C LYS A 334 -27.84 10.65 -6.03
N SER A 335 -27.02 11.69 -5.89
CA SER A 335 -25.60 11.67 -6.24
C SER A 335 -24.80 10.87 -5.19
N ILE A 336 -24.91 9.55 -5.21
CA ILE A 336 -24.22 8.63 -4.28
C ILE A 336 -22.85 8.27 -4.82
N GLN A 337 -21.83 8.43 -3.99
CA GLN A 337 -20.43 8.11 -4.32
C GLN A 337 -19.65 7.69 -3.07
N LEU A 338 -18.44 7.17 -3.28
CA LEU A 338 -17.45 7.04 -2.20
C LEU A 338 -17.00 8.44 -1.75
N PRO A 339 -16.62 8.63 -0.47
CA PRO A 339 -16.09 9.90 0.00
C PRO A 339 -14.73 10.21 -0.63
N THR A 340 -14.39 11.48 -0.74
CA THR A 340 -12.99 11.92 -0.85
C THR A 340 -12.25 11.77 0.48
N GLU A 341 -10.91 11.80 0.45
CA GLU A 341 -10.08 11.89 1.68
C GLU A 341 -10.53 13.08 2.53
N ALA A 342 -10.78 14.24 1.92
CA ALA A 342 -11.22 15.45 2.62
C ALA A 342 -12.61 15.31 3.26
N GLU A 343 -13.58 14.70 2.56
CA GLU A 343 -14.91 14.42 3.13
C GLU A 343 -14.83 13.41 4.28
N TRP A 344 -13.95 12.40 4.19
CA TRP A 344 -13.71 11.49 5.31
C TRP A 344 -13.13 12.23 6.52
N TYR A 345 -12.20 13.17 6.31
CA TYR A 345 -11.65 13.97 7.41
C TYR A 345 -12.69 14.82 8.13
N VAL A 346 -13.74 15.32 7.45
CA VAL A 346 -14.88 15.99 8.11
C VAL A 346 -15.55 15.07 9.14
N LEU A 347 -15.60 13.76 8.88
CA LEU A 347 -16.10 12.76 9.85
C LEU A 347 -15.05 12.50 10.93
N ARG A 348 -13.78 12.35 10.56
CA ARG A 348 -12.69 12.08 11.52
C ARG A 348 -12.51 13.18 12.56
N GLU A 349 -12.76 14.44 12.22
CA GLU A 349 -12.74 15.56 13.19
C GLU A 349 -13.78 15.43 14.32
N GLN A 350 -14.79 14.58 14.15
CA GLN A 350 -15.82 14.32 15.16
C GLN A 350 -15.42 13.21 16.15
N VAL A 351 -14.30 12.54 15.90
CA VAL A 351 -13.75 11.49 16.78
C VAL A 351 -12.67 12.11 17.67
N GLU A 352 -12.90 12.11 18.99
CA GLU A 352 -11.99 12.69 19.97
C GLU A 352 -10.68 11.90 20.10
N GLY A 353 -9.56 12.61 20.22
CA GLY A 353 -8.23 12.03 20.43
C GLY A 353 -7.70 11.24 19.23
N ASP A 354 -6.60 10.54 19.44
CA ASP A 354 -6.02 9.60 18.49
C ASP A 354 -5.39 8.41 19.22
N GLN A 355 -4.93 7.41 18.46
CA GLN A 355 -4.45 6.14 19.01
C GLN A 355 -3.45 6.22 20.17
N PRO A 356 -2.44 7.13 20.19
CA PRO A 356 -1.52 7.26 21.32
C PRO A 356 -2.19 7.65 22.64
N ASP A 357 -3.32 8.38 22.56
CA ASP A 357 -3.98 9.00 23.73
C ASP A 357 -5.19 8.21 24.22
N TRP A 358 -5.76 7.34 23.38
CA TRP A 358 -6.93 6.57 23.72
C TRP A 358 -6.64 5.60 24.87
N GLN A 359 -7.35 5.77 25.98
CA GLN A 359 -7.38 4.79 27.07
C GLN A 359 -8.13 3.51 26.69
N GLN A 360 -9.10 3.65 25.78
CA GLN A 360 -9.83 2.56 25.16
C GLN A 360 -10.14 2.99 23.73
N ALA A 361 -9.86 2.12 22.76
CA ALA A 361 -10.11 2.42 21.36
C ALA A 361 -11.61 2.66 21.11
N PRO A 362 -12.00 3.74 20.41
CA PRO A 362 -13.40 4.09 20.15
C PRO A 362 -14.06 3.24 19.06
N GLY A 363 -13.34 2.26 18.50
CA GLY A 363 -13.78 1.32 17.48
C GLY A 363 -12.95 0.05 17.51
N ASN A 364 -13.30 -0.92 16.67
CA ASN A 364 -12.54 -2.16 16.52
C ASN A 364 -11.26 -1.91 15.69
N ILE A 365 -10.20 -1.44 16.33
CA ILE A 365 -8.92 -1.06 15.70
C ILE A 365 -7.76 -1.47 16.60
N ASN A 366 -6.55 -1.57 16.06
CA ASN A 366 -5.33 -1.84 16.83
C ASN A 366 -5.40 -3.14 17.64
N LEU A 367 -6.18 -4.12 17.17
CA LEU A 367 -6.49 -5.38 17.86
C LEU A 367 -7.00 -5.16 19.29
N ALA A 368 -7.68 -4.05 19.56
CA ALA A 368 -8.15 -3.71 20.89
C ALA A 368 -9.41 -4.49 21.31
N TRP A 369 -10.10 -5.10 20.35
CA TRP A 369 -11.35 -5.83 20.58
C TRP A 369 -11.29 -7.22 19.96
N TRP A 370 -11.32 -7.35 18.63
CA TRP A 370 -11.38 -8.65 17.96
C TRP A 370 -10.40 -8.75 16.79
N ALA A 371 -10.09 -10.00 16.41
CA ALA A 371 -9.33 -10.36 15.22
C ALA A 371 -10.24 -10.63 14.00
N SER A 372 -11.31 -9.84 13.89
CA SER A 372 -12.31 -9.88 12.82
C SER A 372 -13.07 -8.56 12.81
N SER A 373 -13.84 -8.30 11.77
CA SER A 373 -14.89 -7.28 11.82
C SER A 373 -15.95 -7.60 12.88
N CYS A 374 -16.80 -6.62 13.17
CA CYS A 374 -17.93 -6.70 14.10
C CYS A 374 -19.16 -5.97 13.54
N PRO A 375 -20.34 -6.05 14.19
CA PRO A 375 -21.53 -5.35 13.72
C PRO A 375 -21.31 -3.86 13.48
N VAL A 376 -21.80 -3.33 12.35
CA VAL A 376 -21.61 -1.93 11.92
C VAL A 376 -22.27 -0.88 12.84
N ASP A 377 -23.05 -1.33 13.82
CA ASP A 377 -23.72 -0.51 14.84
C ASP A 377 -23.15 -0.73 16.26
N GLN A 378 -21.97 -1.35 16.38
CA GLN A 378 -21.36 -1.68 17.66
C GLN A 378 -20.68 -0.49 18.34
N PHE A 379 -19.94 0.34 17.59
CA PHE A 379 -19.10 1.41 18.15
C PHE A 379 -19.55 2.80 17.71
N PRO A 380 -20.38 3.51 18.51
CA PRO A 380 -20.80 4.87 18.18
C PRO A 380 -19.63 5.85 18.36
N GLN A 381 -19.44 6.72 17.37
CA GLN A 381 -18.43 7.77 17.29
C GLN A 381 -19.12 9.07 16.88
N GLY A 382 -19.68 9.77 17.88
CA GLY A 382 -20.62 10.87 17.65
C GLY A 382 -21.93 10.36 17.05
N ASP A 383 -22.35 10.95 15.94
CA ASP A 383 -23.57 10.53 15.21
C ASP A 383 -23.33 9.33 14.28
N PHE A 384 -22.08 8.92 14.07
CA PHE A 384 -21.67 7.84 13.18
C PHE A 384 -21.22 6.60 13.94
N TYR A 385 -20.97 5.52 13.20
CA TYR A 385 -20.29 4.31 13.67
C TYR A 385 -19.09 4.03 12.78
N ASP A 386 -18.02 3.49 13.33
CA ASP A 386 -16.84 3.03 12.58
C ASP A 386 -16.31 4.10 11.59
N VAL A 387 -16.14 5.35 12.06
CA VAL A 387 -15.33 6.34 11.31
C VAL A 387 -13.86 5.92 11.39
N VAL A 388 -13.43 5.42 12.56
CA VAL A 388 -12.17 4.69 12.75
C VAL A 388 -12.45 3.23 13.16
N GLY A 389 -11.69 2.29 12.61
CA GLY A 389 -11.77 0.87 12.89
C GLY A 389 -12.83 0.08 12.12
N ASN A 390 -12.95 -1.19 12.50
CA ASN A 390 -13.71 -2.27 11.87
C ASN A 390 -13.11 -2.68 10.52
N VAL A 391 -13.13 -1.80 9.52
CA VAL A 391 -12.47 -2.00 8.22
C VAL A 391 -11.94 -0.66 7.71
N TRP A 392 -10.89 -0.70 6.90
CA TRP A 392 -10.50 0.45 6.09
C TRP A 392 -11.66 0.93 5.22
N GLN A 393 -11.75 2.23 4.97
CA GLN A 393 -12.78 2.83 4.11
C GLN A 393 -12.16 3.32 2.81
N TRP A 394 -12.63 2.77 1.68
CA TRP A 394 -12.28 3.25 0.34
C TRP A 394 -12.72 4.69 0.11
N THR A 395 -11.83 5.48 -0.50
CA THR A 395 -12.12 6.83 -0.99
C THR A 395 -12.02 6.90 -2.51
N THR A 396 -12.46 8.02 -3.11
CA THR A 396 -12.20 8.32 -4.52
C THR A 396 -10.84 9.00 -4.75
N THR A 397 -10.16 9.44 -3.70
CA THR A 397 -8.95 10.26 -3.81
C THR A 397 -7.76 9.38 -4.17
N PRO A 398 -7.10 9.60 -5.33
CA PRO A 398 -5.86 8.92 -5.62
C PRO A 398 -4.75 9.42 -4.69
N ILE A 399 -3.81 8.55 -4.35
CA ILE A 399 -2.66 8.95 -3.53
C ILE A 399 -1.73 9.88 -4.31
N SER A 400 -1.27 10.93 -3.64
CA SER A 400 -0.29 11.87 -4.14
C SER A 400 0.48 12.50 -2.97
N GLY A 401 1.66 13.05 -3.27
CA GLY A 401 2.37 13.92 -2.32
C GLY A 401 1.59 15.21 -2.05
N PHE A 402 1.63 15.69 -0.80
CA PHE A 402 1.15 17.02 -0.47
C PHE A 402 2.11 18.12 -0.94
N SER A 403 1.67 19.38 -0.91
CA SER A 403 2.57 20.50 -1.17
C SER A 403 3.68 20.53 -0.14
N GLY A 404 4.94 20.46 -0.58
CA GLY A 404 6.11 20.36 0.31
C GLY A 404 6.47 18.93 0.72
N PHE A 405 5.84 17.91 0.12
CA PHE A 405 6.28 16.52 0.19
C PHE A 405 7.77 16.39 -0.15
N ARG A 406 8.47 15.55 0.61
CA ARG A 406 9.86 15.17 0.37
C ARG A 406 9.98 13.68 0.55
N VAL A 407 10.65 13.01 -0.37
CA VAL A 407 10.94 11.58 -0.28
C VAL A 407 11.87 11.32 0.91
N HIS A 408 11.59 10.26 1.68
CA HIS A 408 12.49 9.87 2.75
C HIS A 408 13.78 9.24 2.17
N PRO A 409 14.99 9.72 2.52
CA PRO A 409 16.24 9.32 1.86
C PRO A 409 16.60 7.84 2.02
N LEU A 410 16.12 7.20 3.09
CA LEU A 410 16.36 5.77 3.35
C LEU A 410 15.28 4.84 2.80
N TYR A 411 14.16 5.37 2.31
CA TYR A 411 13.06 4.57 1.78
C TYR A 411 12.33 5.33 0.67
N ASP A 412 13.00 5.44 -0.46
CA ASP A 412 12.62 6.31 -1.58
C ASP A 412 11.52 5.73 -2.48
N ASP A 413 11.34 4.42 -2.45
CA ASP A 413 10.35 3.65 -3.21
C ASP A 413 9.07 3.34 -2.41
N PHE A 414 8.91 3.84 -1.19
CA PHE A 414 7.69 3.60 -0.40
C PHE A 414 6.45 4.29 -1.01
N SER A 415 6.53 5.59 -1.25
CA SER A 415 5.36 6.39 -1.67
C SER A 415 5.32 6.67 -3.16
N THR A 416 6.46 7.06 -3.74
CA THR A 416 6.52 7.61 -5.10
C THR A 416 5.99 6.66 -6.18
N PRO A 417 6.21 5.32 -6.14
CA PRO A 417 5.66 4.43 -7.14
C PRO A 417 4.13 4.35 -7.14
N THR A 418 3.48 4.77 -6.04
CA THR A 418 2.01 4.74 -5.91
C THR A 418 1.34 5.99 -6.48
N PHE A 419 2.10 7.04 -6.85
CA PHE A 419 1.58 8.33 -7.32
C PHE A 419 1.16 8.31 -8.81
N ASP A 420 0.59 7.20 -9.23
CA ASP A 420 0.29 6.87 -10.62
C ASP A 420 -1.19 7.11 -11.01
N GLY A 421 -1.99 7.62 -10.07
CA GLY A 421 -3.43 7.87 -10.25
C GLY A 421 -4.32 6.63 -10.23
N LYS A 422 -3.74 5.44 -10.05
CA LYS A 422 -4.45 4.15 -10.02
C LYS A 422 -4.54 3.56 -8.61
N HIS A 423 -3.74 4.05 -7.66
CA HIS A 423 -3.87 3.75 -6.24
C HIS A 423 -4.83 4.73 -5.57
N SER A 424 -5.83 4.21 -4.85
CA SER A 424 -6.80 5.04 -4.11
C SER A 424 -6.54 4.95 -2.62
N ILE A 425 -6.65 6.09 -1.94
CA ILE A 425 -6.45 6.17 -0.50
C ILE A 425 -7.55 5.41 0.24
N ILE A 426 -7.13 4.67 1.26
CA ILE A 426 -8.01 4.10 2.27
C ILE A 426 -7.79 4.80 3.61
N LYS A 427 -8.87 5.03 4.37
CA LYS A 427 -8.81 5.75 5.66
C LYS A 427 -9.47 4.96 6.80
N GLY A 428 -9.02 5.25 8.03
CA GLY A 428 -9.67 4.84 9.26
C GLY A 428 -9.16 3.57 9.94
N GLY A 429 -8.31 2.78 9.29
CA GLY A 429 -7.79 1.52 9.83
C GLY A 429 -8.84 0.40 9.91
N SER A 430 -8.38 -0.84 9.81
CA SER A 430 -9.15 -2.04 10.09
C SER A 430 -8.95 -2.52 11.53
N TRP A 431 -9.58 -3.64 11.89
CA TRP A 431 -9.39 -4.30 13.19
C TRP A 431 -7.93 -4.71 13.47
N ILE A 432 -7.13 -4.99 12.43
CA ILE A 432 -5.71 -5.39 12.56
C ILE A 432 -4.73 -4.24 12.37
N SER A 433 -5.17 -3.10 11.84
CA SER A 433 -4.32 -1.91 11.68
C SER A 433 -3.78 -1.45 13.03
N THR A 434 -2.46 -1.45 13.18
CA THR A 434 -1.77 -1.11 14.43
C THR A 434 -0.67 -0.09 14.18
N GLY A 435 -0.23 0.61 15.22
CA GLY A 435 0.82 1.63 15.06
C GLY A 435 0.37 2.78 14.16
N ASN A 436 1.22 3.18 13.21
CA ASN A 436 0.93 4.25 12.26
C ASN A 436 -0.36 3.97 11.48
N GLU A 437 -0.70 2.74 11.10
CA GLU A 437 -1.94 2.41 10.37
C GLU A 437 -3.22 2.81 11.13
N ALA A 438 -3.14 2.95 12.46
CA ALA A 438 -4.26 3.32 13.31
C ALA A 438 -4.35 4.82 13.64
N LEU A 439 -3.44 5.65 13.10
CA LEU A 439 -3.43 7.09 13.35
C LEU A 439 -4.41 7.86 12.46
N ARG A 440 -4.68 9.10 12.87
CA ARG A 440 -5.43 10.07 12.06
C ARG A 440 -4.67 10.51 10.81
N SER A 441 -3.35 10.65 10.89
CA SER A 441 -2.50 11.20 9.82
C SER A 441 -2.17 10.20 8.72
N SER A 442 -2.43 8.92 8.95
CA SER A 442 -2.04 7.81 8.07
C SER A 442 -2.61 7.93 6.66
N ARG A 443 -1.75 7.73 5.66
CA ARG A 443 -2.14 7.73 4.25
C ARG A 443 -1.62 6.47 3.57
N TYR A 444 -2.49 5.46 3.54
CA TYR A 444 -2.25 4.22 2.81
C TYR A 444 -3.10 4.20 1.55
N ALA A 445 -2.57 3.58 0.51
CA ALA A 445 -3.25 3.44 -0.76
C ALA A 445 -2.89 2.13 -1.42
N PHE A 446 -3.87 1.55 -2.10
CA PHE A 446 -3.72 0.29 -2.81
C PHE A 446 -4.33 0.42 -4.19
N ARG A 447 -3.92 -0.46 -5.11
CA ARG A 447 -4.67 -0.63 -6.37
C ARG A 447 -6.12 -0.93 -6.05
N ARG A 448 -7.03 -0.34 -6.81
CA ARG A 448 -8.47 -0.43 -6.60
C ARG A 448 -9.02 -1.87 -6.63
N HIS A 449 -8.29 -2.79 -7.27
CA HIS A 449 -8.67 -4.20 -7.39
C HIS A 449 -8.06 -5.12 -6.30
N PHE A 450 -7.10 -4.65 -5.49
CA PHE A 450 -6.56 -5.46 -4.40
C PHE A 450 -7.55 -5.56 -3.24
N PHE A 451 -7.65 -6.77 -2.68
CA PHE A 451 -8.38 -7.00 -1.45
C PHE A 451 -7.52 -6.61 -0.26
N GLN A 452 -8.13 -5.89 0.67
CA GLN A 452 -7.62 -5.57 1.99
C GLN A 452 -8.74 -5.87 3.00
N HIS A 453 -8.52 -5.68 4.30
CA HIS A 453 -9.62 -5.60 5.28
C HIS A 453 -10.33 -4.25 5.13
N ALA A 454 -10.93 -4.04 3.96
CA ALA A 454 -11.47 -2.78 3.50
C ALA A 454 -12.92 -2.97 3.05
N GLY A 455 -13.76 -2.04 3.51
CA GLY A 455 -15.12 -1.84 3.04
C GLY A 455 -15.30 -0.39 2.66
N PHE A 456 -16.50 0.14 2.85
CA PHE A 456 -16.76 1.52 2.48
C PHE A 456 -17.95 2.14 3.19
N ARG A 457 -17.93 3.46 3.15
CA ARG A 457 -19.04 4.35 3.47
C ARG A 457 -19.42 5.06 2.18
N TYR A 458 -20.70 5.32 1.97
CA TYR A 458 -21.13 6.17 0.86
C TYR A 458 -21.56 7.55 1.35
N VAL A 459 -21.42 8.53 0.47
CA VAL A 459 -21.87 9.90 0.67
C VAL A 459 -22.88 10.28 -0.41
N VAL A 460 -23.81 11.17 -0.07
CA VAL A 460 -24.55 11.96 -1.05
C VAL A 460 -23.82 13.28 -1.19
N SER A 461 -23.05 13.41 -2.26
CA SER A 461 -22.19 14.55 -2.53
C SER A 461 -22.19 14.88 -4.02
N THR A 462 -21.97 16.17 -4.32
CA THR A 462 -21.77 16.67 -5.69
C THR A 462 -20.32 17.03 -5.96
N HIS A 463 -19.43 16.67 -5.02
CA HIS A 463 -18.00 16.88 -5.19
C HIS A 463 -17.49 16.02 -6.36
N GLN A 464 -16.69 16.63 -7.23
CA GLN A 464 -15.98 15.92 -8.29
C GLN A 464 -14.49 16.08 -8.02
N GLU A 465 -13.84 14.96 -7.69
CA GLU A 465 -12.41 14.90 -7.44
C GLU A 465 -11.66 15.27 -8.72
N LYS A 466 -10.67 16.17 -8.64
CA LYS A 466 -9.79 16.44 -9.77
C LYS A 466 -8.72 15.37 -9.78
N GLN A 467 -8.76 14.44 -10.75
CA GLN A 467 -7.64 13.53 -10.98
C GLN A 467 -6.41 14.35 -11.42
N ILE A 468 -5.49 14.56 -10.49
CA ILE A 468 -4.15 15.08 -10.79
C ILE A 468 -3.29 13.85 -11.04
N VAL A 469 -3.21 13.42 -12.30
CA VAL A 469 -2.25 12.41 -12.72
C VAL A 469 -0.89 13.10 -12.83
N ASN A 470 0.16 12.56 -12.21
CA ASN A 470 1.52 13.02 -12.44
C ASN A 470 1.79 12.90 -13.96
N PRO A 471 2.03 14.01 -14.68
CA PRO A 471 2.15 13.97 -16.14
C PRO A 471 3.28 13.05 -16.61
N TYR A 472 4.29 12.80 -15.76
CA TYR A 472 5.50 12.04 -16.06
C TYR A 472 5.38 10.50 -15.97
N GLU A 473 4.18 9.96 -15.69
CA GLU A 473 3.96 8.53 -15.47
C GLU A 473 2.98 7.87 -16.45
N THR A 474 2.59 8.58 -17.51
CA THR A 474 1.65 8.06 -18.51
C THR A 474 2.35 7.34 -19.66
N ASP A 475 1.75 6.27 -20.18
CA ASP A 475 2.22 5.56 -21.39
C ASP A 475 2.39 6.47 -22.61
N THR A 476 1.49 7.45 -22.73
CA THR A 476 1.55 8.46 -23.78
C THR A 476 2.84 9.27 -23.69
N LEU A 477 3.22 9.72 -22.49
CA LEU A 477 4.43 10.52 -22.33
C LEU A 477 5.70 9.67 -22.49
N VAL A 478 5.71 8.44 -21.97
CA VAL A 478 6.80 7.47 -22.24
C VAL A 478 6.97 7.28 -23.74
N SER A 479 5.88 7.08 -24.48
CA SER A 479 5.92 6.96 -25.94
C SER A 479 6.45 8.23 -26.61
N GLN A 480 6.02 9.42 -26.16
CA GLN A 480 6.51 10.70 -26.68
C GLN A 480 8.02 10.91 -26.41
N TYR A 481 8.51 10.51 -25.23
CA TYR A 481 9.94 10.59 -24.91
C TYR A 481 10.75 9.53 -25.66
N LEU A 482 10.21 8.34 -25.87
CA LEU A 482 10.84 7.34 -26.74
C LEU A 482 10.94 7.86 -28.17
N ASP A 483 9.90 8.49 -28.71
CA ASP A 483 9.92 9.11 -30.02
C ASP A 483 10.92 10.28 -30.10
N PHE A 484 10.93 11.15 -29.09
CA PHE A 484 11.86 12.27 -29.02
C PHE A 484 13.32 11.81 -28.90
N GLN A 485 13.59 10.81 -28.05
CA GLN A 485 14.94 10.34 -27.77
C GLN A 485 15.48 9.37 -28.82
N TYR A 486 14.62 8.57 -29.46
CA TYR A 486 15.06 7.52 -30.39
C TYR A 486 14.58 7.69 -31.82
N GLY A 487 13.59 8.55 -32.06
CA GLY A 487 13.14 8.96 -33.38
C GLY A 487 14.23 9.67 -34.18
N LYS A 488 14.00 9.80 -35.49
CA LYS A 488 15.00 10.31 -36.43
C LYS A 488 15.25 11.81 -36.28
N SER A 489 14.19 12.59 -36.09
CA SER A 489 14.29 14.06 -36.04
C SER A 489 13.12 14.65 -35.26
N TYR A 490 13.38 15.71 -34.51
CA TYR A 490 12.35 16.48 -33.82
C TYR A 490 12.68 17.97 -33.89
N PHE A 491 11.68 18.82 -34.15
CA PHE A 491 11.83 20.28 -34.36
C PHE A 491 12.99 20.70 -35.30
N GLY A 492 13.26 19.91 -36.34
CA GLY A 492 14.33 20.20 -37.31
C GLY A 492 15.75 19.87 -36.84
N VAL A 493 15.89 19.16 -35.71
CA VAL A 493 17.15 18.60 -35.21
C VAL A 493 17.12 17.09 -35.40
N ASP A 494 18.10 16.54 -36.13
CA ASP A 494 18.33 15.09 -36.17
C ASP A 494 18.63 14.59 -34.76
N ASN A 495 18.12 13.39 -34.39
CA ASN A 495 18.11 12.81 -33.04
C ASN A 495 18.83 13.65 -31.97
N TYR A 496 18.05 14.42 -31.21
CA TYR A 496 18.55 15.44 -30.30
C TYR A 496 19.58 14.90 -29.29
N ALA A 497 19.33 13.72 -28.72
CA ALA A 497 20.23 13.09 -27.76
C ALA A 497 21.60 12.77 -28.38
N CYS A 498 21.63 12.19 -29.59
CA CYS A 498 22.88 11.94 -30.32
C CYS A 498 23.62 13.25 -30.66
N ALA A 499 22.89 14.27 -31.13
CA ALA A 499 23.47 15.56 -31.48
C ALA A 499 24.09 16.26 -30.25
N LEU A 500 23.40 16.24 -29.12
CA LEU A 500 23.87 16.75 -27.84
C LEU A 500 25.16 16.07 -27.40
N VAL A 501 25.18 14.73 -27.41
CA VAL A 501 26.36 13.95 -27.01
C VAL A 501 27.53 14.23 -27.95
N ALA A 502 27.32 14.27 -29.27
CA ALA A 502 28.39 14.59 -30.22
C ALA A 502 29.02 15.98 -30.01
N ILE A 503 28.26 16.95 -29.46
CA ILE A 503 28.79 18.25 -29.05
C ILE A 503 29.56 18.12 -27.73
N ALA A 504 28.97 17.47 -26.72
CA ALA A 504 29.58 17.28 -25.40
C ALA A 504 30.94 16.56 -25.51
N GLU A 505 31.02 15.53 -26.36
CA GLU A 505 32.26 14.79 -26.61
C GLU A 505 33.39 15.68 -27.15
N LYS A 506 33.09 16.70 -27.96
CA LYS A 506 34.13 17.60 -28.49
C LYS A 506 34.70 18.54 -27.42
N LEU A 507 33.97 18.72 -26.33
CA LEU A 507 34.31 19.63 -25.24
C LEU A 507 34.93 18.91 -24.04
N CYS A 508 34.89 17.57 -24.02
CA CYS A 508 35.35 16.75 -22.91
C CYS A 508 36.62 15.95 -23.28
N ASP A 509 37.77 16.43 -22.80
CA ASP A 509 39.07 15.76 -22.99
C ASP A 509 39.27 14.57 -22.03
N LYS A 510 38.57 14.57 -20.88
CA LYS A 510 38.59 13.50 -19.88
C LYS A 510 37.27 12.74 -19.88
N ARG A 511 37.33 11.42 -20.04
CA ARG A 511 36.15 10.56 -20.25
C ARG A 511 36.01 9.43 -19.23
N GLN A 512 36.34 9.72 -17.98
CA GLN A 512 36.24 8.73 -16.89
C GLN A 512 34.79 8.55 -16.45
N ARG A 513 34.10 9.64 -16.07
CA ARG A 513 32.74 9.60 -15.54
C ARG A 513 31.86 10.67 -16.17
N ALA A 514 30.61 10.35 -16.46
CA ALA A 514 29.57 11.30 -16.85
C ALA A 514 28.30 11.09 -16.02
N LEU A 515 27.54 12.17 -15.81
CA LEU A 515 26.23 12.17 -15.15
C LEU A 515 25.24 12.86 -16.10
N ASP A 516 24.19 12.15 -16.48
CA ASP A 516 23.09 12.64 -17.32
C ASP A 516 21.84 12.83 -16.43
N ILE A 517 21.53 14.08 -16.08
CA ILE A 517 20.43 14.44 -15.18
C ILE A 517 19.19 14.78 -16.02
N GLY A 518 18.05 14.17 -15.71
CA GLY A 518 16.85 14.22 -16.53
C GLY A 518 17.00 13.34 -17.77
N CYS A 519 17.61 12.16 -17.60
CA CYS A 519 17.97 11.30 -18.73
C CYS A 519 16.75 10.68 -19.44
N ALA A 520 15.55 10.76 -18.85
CA ALA A 520 14.35 10.08 -19.25
C ALA A 520 14.64 8.62 -19.66
N THR A 521 14.26 8.21 -20.87
CA THR A 521 14.44 6.83 -21.37
C THR A 521 15.89 6.48 -21.79
N GLY A 522 16.86 7.29 -21.38
CA GLY A 522 18.27 6.91 -21.32
C GLY A 522 19.10 7.08 -22.59
N ARG A 523 18.57 7.63 -23.69
CA ARG A 523 19.33 7.66 -24.97
C ARG A 523 20.68 8.37 -24.86
N ALA A 524 20.71 9.55 -24.24
CA ALA A 524 21.93 10.33 -24.11
C ALA A 524 22.97 9.60 -23.24
N SER A 525 22.55 9.03 -22.10
CA SER A 525 23.37 8.12 -21.29
C SER A 525 23.99 6.97 -22.11
N PHE A 526 23.22 6.31 -22.97
CA PHE A 526 23.72 5.21 -23.80
C PHE A 526 24.75 5.67 -24.84
N GLU A 527 24.55 6.83 -25.47
CA GLU A 527 25.52 7.38 -26.40
C GLU A 527 26.81 7.83 -25.67
N LEU A 528 26.70 8.45 -24.49
CA LEU A 528 27.85 8.81 -23.66
C LEU A 528 28.65 7.58 -23.25
N ALA A 529 28.00 6.46 -22.93
CA ALA A 529 28.67 5.22 -22.51
C ALA A 529 29.51 4.59 -23.63
N ARG A 530 29.40 5.07 -24.88
CA ARG A 530 30.27 4.66 -25.97
C ARG A 530 31.67 5.24 -25.84
N SER A 531 31.84 6.38 -25.18
CA SER A 531 33.14 7.06 -25.06
C SER A 531 33.59 7.35 -23.62
N PHE A 532 32.67 7.32 -22.65
CA PHE A 532 32.97 7.42 -21.23
C PHE A 532 33.08 6.03 -20.58
N GLU A 533 34.01 5.89 -19.63
CA GLU A 533 34.21 4.61 -18.91
C GLU A 533 33.00 4.26 -18.03
N GLN A 534 32.38 5.27 -17.40
CA GLN A 534 31.18 5.12 -16.57
C GLN A 534 30.22 6.29 -16.81
N VAL A 535 28.95 5.98 -17.03
CA VAL A 535 27.87 6.97 -17.14
C VAL A 535 26.77 6.62 -16.16
N THR A 536 26.33 7.61 -15.40
CA THR A 536 25.13 7.51 -14.57
C THR A 536 24.02 8.31 -15.23
N GLY A 537 22.97 7.63 -15.68
CA GLY A 537 21.71 8.29 -16.07
C GLY A 537 20.84 8.43 -14.83
N LEU A 538 20.20 9.59 -14.66
CA LEU A 538 19.40 9.91 -13.50
C LEU A 538 18.11 10.65 -13.91
N ASP A 539 16.96 10.20 -13.44
CA ASP A 539 15.67 10.85 -13.67
C ASP A 539 14.76 10.74 -12.44
N TYR A 540 13.80 11.66 -12.34
CA TYR A 540 12.77 11.63 -11.30
C TYR A 540 11.66 10.61 -11.61
N SER A 541 11.44 10.28 -12.89
CA SER A 541 10.44 9.29 -13.30
C SER A 541 11.04 7.90 -13.27
N ALA A 542 10.61 7.09 -12.29
CA ALA A 542 10.94 5.67 -12.23
C ALA A 542 10.55 4.96 -13.54
N ARG A 543 9.37 5.28 -14.10
CA ARG A 543 8.87 4.69 -15.36
C ARG A 543 9.79 4.96 -16.56
N PHE A 544 10.41 6.13 -16.64
CA PHE A 544 11.41 6.40 -17.67
C PHE A 544 12.69 5.59 -17.48
N ILE A 545 13.11 5.42 -16.23
CA ILE A 545 14.30 4.64 -15.88
C ILE A 545 14.06 3.15 -16.10
N ASP A 546 12.87 2.62 -15.81
CA ASP A 546 12.50 1.22 -16.10
C ASP A 546 12.60 0.91 -17.59
N VAL A 547 12.13 1.83 -18.43
CA VAL A 547 12.30 1.74 -19.89
C VAL A 547 13.77 1.77 -20.29
N ALA A 548 14.58 2.66 -19.69
CA ALA A 548 16.01 2.69 -19.93
C ALA A 548 16.69 1.37 -19.50
N LEU A 549 16.35 0.83 -18.33
CA LEU A 549 16.86 -0.44 -17.82
C LEU A 549 16.49 -1.62 -18.74
N SER A 550 15.24 -1.66 -19.23
CA SER A 550 14.76 -2.67 -20.18
C SER A 550 15.56 -2.63 -21.49
N LEU A 551 15.77 -1.43 -22.05
CA LEU A 551 16.61 -1.23 -23.24
C LEU A 551 18.08 -1.63 -22.98
N ALA A 552 18.59 -1.36 -21.79
CA ALA A 552 19.94 -1.71 -21.35
C ALA A 552 20.12 -3.23 -21.15
N ALA A 553 19.07 -3.93 -20.74
CA ALA A 553 19.00 -5.38 -20.63
C ALA A 553 18.86 -6.08 -22.00
N GLY A 554 18.61 -5.31 -23.07
CA GLY A 554 18.53 -5.80 -24.44
C GLY A 554 17.12 -6.19 -24.89
N GLU A 555 16.10 -5.71 -24.20
CA GLU A 555 14.70 -5.91 -24.57
C GLU A 555 14.31 -5.01 -25.77
N GLU A 556 13.37 -5.50 -26.59
CA GLU A 556 12.77 -4.71 -27.67
C GLU A 556 11.50 -4.05 -27.18
N LEU A 557 11.45 -2.71 -27.27
CA LEU A 557 10.27 -1.95 -26.91
C LEU A 557 9.57 -1.41 -28.16
N ARG A 558 8.24 -1.50 -28.13
CA ARG A 558 7.36 -0.90 -29.13
C ARG A 558 6.75 0.37 -28.57
N TYR A 559 6.74 1.43 -29.35
CA TYR A 559 6.13 2.70 -28.96
C TYR A 559 5.41 3.35 -30.14
N LEU A 560 4.49 4.26 -29.81
CA LEU A 560 3.69 5.00 -30.78
C LEU A 560 4.38 6.32 -31.14
N ASP A 561 4.62 6.53 -32.44
CA ASP A 561 5.13 7.80 -32.99
C ASP A 561 4.09 8.92 -32.79
N SER A 562 4.56 10.12 -32.44
CA SER A 562 3.76 11.34 -32.22
C SER A 562 2.99 11.81 -33.48
N GLY A 563 3.31 11.26 -34.65
CA GLY A 563 2.70 11.57 -35.94
C GLY A 563 1.35 10.94 -36.26
N GLY A 564 0.51 10.52 -35.30
CA GLY A 564 -0.93 10.19 -35.50
C GLY A 564 -1.29 9.09 -36.54
N GLY A 565 -0.31 8.52 -37.24
CA GLY A 565 -0.44 7.36 -38.10
C GLY A 565 0.20 6.17 -37.40
N ARG A 566 -0.47 5.02 -37.43
CA ARG A 566 0.06 3.74 -36.93
C ARG A 566 1.39 3.41 -37.61
N ALA A 567 2.49 3.86 -37.01
CA ALA A 567 3.83 3.37 -37.27
C ALA A 567 4.33 2.84 -35.92
N ASP A 568 4.35 1.52 -35.79
CA ASP A 568 4.98 0.85 -34.66
C ASP A 568 6.50 1.07 -34.78
N GLY A 569 7.06 1.95 -33.94
CA GLY A 569 8.50 2.07 -33.79
C GLY A 569 9.01 0.88 -32.98
N VAL A 570 9.87 0.04 -33.54
CA VAL A 570 10.62 -0.97 -32.78
C VAL A 570 11.98 -0.40 -32.47
N LEU A 571 12.29 -0.25 -31.18
CA LEU A 571 13.63 0.10 -30.74
C LEU A 571 14.49 -1.16 -30.74
N PRO A 572 15.52 -1.26 -31.61
CA PRO A 572 16.47 -2.35 -31.52
C PRO A 572 17.32 -2.19 -30.26
N ARG A 573 17.91 -3.31 -29.83
CA ARG A 573 18.83 -3.46 -28.69
C ARG A 573 19.77 -2.26 -28.49
N SER A 574 20.06 -1.92 -27.23
CA SER A 574 21.15 -1.01 -26.89
C SER A 574 22.47 -1.43 -27.59
N PRO A 575 23.24 -0.50 -28.16
CA PRO A 575 24.52 -0.78 -28.80
C PRO A 575 25.66 -1.13 -27.80
N VAL A 576 25.40 -1.15 -26.48
CA VAL A 576 26.40 -1.37 -25.43
C VAL A 576 25.82 -2.26 -24.33
N GLY A 577 26.58 -3.28 -23.89
CA GLY A 577 26.17 -4.15 -22.78
C GLY A 577 26.33 -3.44 -21.44
N CYS A 578 25.23 -3.21 -20.73
CA CYS A 578 25.20 -2.49 -19.45
C CYS A 578 25.16 -3.45 -18.23
N GLY A 579 25.44 -2.92 -17.05
CA GLY A 579 25.24 -3.60 -15.78
C GLY A 579 24.39 -2.71 -14.88
N ALA A 580 23.37 -3.26 -14.24
CA ALA A 580 22.50 -2.52 -13.34
C ALA A 580 23.14 -2.42 -11.95
N GLU A 581 23.33 -1.21 -11.44
CA GLU A 581 23.33 -0.93 -10.00
C GLU A 581 22.26 0.13 -9.76
N CYS A 582 21.17 -0.25 -9.10
CA CYS A 582 20.23 0.72 -8.53
C CYS A 582 20.89 1.28 -7.25
N ARG A 583 21.17 2.58 -7.21
CA ARG A 583 21.67 3.25 -6.00
C ARG A 583 20.58 4.18 -5.46
N THR A 584 20.13 3.83 -4.26
CA THR A 584 19.19 4.52 -3.36
C THR A 584 19.48 6.02 -3.22
N GLY A 585 18.46 6.88 -3.36
CA GLY A 585 18.59 8.33 -3.20
C GLY A 585 17.43 9.22 -3.65
N GLY A 586 16.21 8.72 -3.87
CA GLY A 586 15.07 9.54 -4.34
C GLY A 586 15.15 9.95 -5.82
N GLU A 587 16.17 9.47 -6.51
CA GLU A 587 16.43 9.66 -7.92
C GLU A 587 16.72 8.28 -8.52
N SER A 588 15.92 7.86 -9.50
CA SER A 588 16.14 6.56 -10.15
C SER A 588 17.34 6.69 -11.08
N ALA A 589 18.36 5.87 -10.86
CA ALA A 589 19.62 5.95 -11.58
C ALA A 589 20.01 4.61 -12.20
N PHE A 590 20.59 4.64 -13.40
CA PHE A 590 21.21 3.47 -14.01
C PHE A 590 22.66 3.74 -14.41
N LEU A 591 23.49 2.71 -14.32
CA LEU A 591 24.86 2.74 -14.81
C LEU A 591 24.94 2.19 -16.23
N ALA A 592 25.42 3.01 -17.16
CA ALA A 592 25.84 2.57 -18.48
C ALA A 592 27.37 2.63 -18.55
N GLY A 593 28.01 1.50 -18.82
CA GLY A 593 29.46 1.39 -18.97
C GLY A 593 29.81 0.27 -19.93
N ARG A 594 31.02 0.30 -20.50
CA ARG A 594 31.51 -0.81 -21.34
C ARG A 594 31.78 -2.02 -20.44
N ARG A 595 31.08 -3.14 -20.65
CA ARG A 595 31.66 -4.45 -20.30
C ARG A 595 32.87 -4.68 -21.21
N LEU A 596 34.04 -4.95 -20.61
CA LEU A 596 35.17 -5.51 -21.34
C LEU A 596 34.86 -6.95 -21.76
#